data_AF-A0A022KV41-F1
#
_entry.id   AF-A0A022KV41-F1
#
_cell.length_a   1.000
_cell.length_b   1.000
_cell.length_c   1.000
_cell.angle_alpha   90.00
_cell.angle_beta   90.00
_cell.angle_gamma   90.00
#
_symmetry.space_group_name_H-M   'P 1'
#
loop_
_entity.id
_entity.type
_entity.pdbx_description
1 polymer ?
#
loop_
_entity_poly.entity_id
_entity_poly.type
_entity_poly.pdbx_seq_one_letter_code
_entity_poly.pdbx_strand_id
1 'polypeptide(L)'
;MTGAADPLMAREKRSAHLIDDLARIEVFSPLDLAAPWSANSLNGLEGGMLERWASLDDLPDAVVVQYEMFLGEGLRRLFGGSWVRLEASLVEGAVLGVGGEERGSTGWGIDYGDDRGIDVVSSLLPTAFHLRTGTWWSSTFEVTASLPRRG
;
A
#
# COMPACT_ATOMS: atom_id res chain seq x y z
N MET A 1 -7.24 32.41 -6.44
CA MET A 1 -6.52 31.46 -5.59
C MET A 1 -7.12 30.09 -5.84
N THR A 2 -6.52 29.31 -6.73
CA THR A 2 -6.91 27.92 -7.01
C THR A 2 -6.60 27.09 -5.77
N GLY A 3 -7.64 26.66 -5.06
CA GLY A 3 -7.50 25.73 -3.94
C GLY A 3 -6.97 24.41 -4.46
N ALA A 4 -5.69 24.15 -4.26
CA ALA A 4 -5.13 22.82 -4.49
C ALA A 4 -5.92 21.85 -3.60
N ALA A 5 -6.47 20.78 -4.21
CA ALA A 5 -7.15 19.74 -3.45
C ALA A 5 -6.17 19.18 -2.41
N ASP A 6 -6.65 18.96 -1.19
CA ASP A 6 -5.87 18.33 -0.12
C ASP A 6 -5.28 17.00 -0.64
N PRO A 7 -3.95 16.83 -0.63
CA PRO A 7 -3.28 15.60 -1.09
C PRO A 7 -3.82 14.33 -0.45
N LEU A 8 -4.25 14.40 0.82
CA LEU A 8 -4.87 13.27 1.52
C LEU A 8 -6.22 12.92 0.89
N MET A 9 -7.12 13.89 0.73
CA MET A 9 -8.43 13.67 0.09
C MET A 9 -8.27 13.15 -1.35
N ALA A 10 -7.26 13.62 -2.08
CA ALA A 10 -6.96 13.14 -3.41
C ALA A 10 -6.45 11.68 -3.42
N ARG A 11 -5.66 11.27 -2.41
CA ARG A 11 -5.20 9.88 -2.23
C ARG A 11 -6.38 8.96 -1.91
N GLU A 12 -7.23 9.32 -0.96
CA GLU A 12 -8.40 8.54 -0.56
C GLU A 12 -9.34 8.30 -1.74
N LYS A 13 -9.68 9.37 -2.47
CA LYS A 13 -10.56 9.30 -3.64
C LYS A 13 -9.97 8.41 -4.74
N ARG A 14 -8.67 8.57 -5.05
CA ARG A 14 -7.99 7.74 -6.06
C ARG A 14 -7.91 6.28 -5.65
N SER A 15 -7.64 6.00 -4.38
CA SER A 15 -7.59 4.63 -3.86
C SER A 15 -8.95 3.96 -3.97
N ALA A 16 -10.03 4.65 -3.59
CA ALA A 16 -11.39 4.13 -3.72
C ALA A 16 -11.75 3.80 -5.18
N HIS A 17 -11.49 4.73 -6.13
CA HIS A 17 -11.73 4.48 -7.55
C HIS A 17 -10.88 3.33 -8.10
N LEU A 18 -9.61 3.20 -7.66
CA LEU A 18 -8.74 2.10 -8.09
C LEU A 18 -9.35 0.74 -7.71
N ILE A 19 -10.01 0.63 -6.54
CA ILE A 19 -10.68 -0.62 -6.14
C ILE A 19 -11.84 -0.96 -7.07
N ASP A 20 -12.58 0.04 -7.56
CA ASP A 20 -13.70 -0.18 -8.48
C ASP A 20 -13.21 -0.65 -9.86
N ASP A 21 -11.96 -0.34 -10.22
CA ASP A 21 -11.35 -0.64 -11.52
C ASP A 21 -10.33 -1.80 -11.50
N LEU A 22 -10.19 -2.55 -10.40
CA LEU A 22 -9.16 -3.62 -10.26
C LEU A 22 -9.15 -4.60 -11.43
N ALA A 23 -10.33 -4.99 -11.91
CA ALA A 23 -10.49 -5.93 -13.03
C ALA A 23 -9.83 -5.47 -14.34
N ARG A 24 -9.57 -4.16 -14.48
CA ARG A 24 -9.01 -3.53 -15.68
C ARG A 24 -7.52 -3.23 -15.55
N ILE A 25 -6.95 -3.42 -14.37
CA ILE A 25 -5.55 -3.10 -14.07
C ILE A 25 -4.73 -4.39 -14.20
N GLU A 26 -3.86 -4.44 -15.21
CA GLU A 26 -3.11 -5.65 -15.58
C GLU A 26 -2.23 -6.19 -14.44
N VAL A 27 -1.64 -5.31 -13.62
CA VAL A 27 -0.78 -5.71 -12.49
C VAL A 27 -1.55 -6.44 -11.38
N PHE A 28 -2.89 -6.37 -11.41
CA PHE A 28 -3.77 -7.10 -10.51
C PHE A 28 -4.40 -8.34 -11.16
N SER A 29 -3.90 -8.84 -12.30
CA SER A 29 -4.32 -10.15 -12.82
C SER A 29 -3.34 -11.23 -12.33
N PRO A 30 -3.78 -12.36 -11.72
CA PRO A 30 -5.14 -12.90 -11.67
C PRO A 30 -5.82 -12.76 -10.28
N LEU A 31 -5.94 -11.54 -9.75
CA LEU A 31 -6.54 -11.27 -8.45
C LEU A 31 -7.96 -11.87 -8.32
N ASP A 32 -8.23 -12.55 -7.22
CA ASP A 32 -9.61 -12.89 -6.85
C ASP A 32 -10.36 -11.61 -6.45
N LEU A 33 -11.20 -11.11 -7.35
CA LEU A 33 -11.97 -9.89 -7.15
C LEU A 33 -13.04 -10.02 -6.06
N ALA A 34 -13.46 -11.24 -5.71
CA ALA A 34 -14.40 -11.46 -4.60
C ALA A 34 -13.71 -11.39 -3.23
N ALA A 35 -12.41 -11.71 -3.18
CA ALA A 35 -11.58 -11.58 -1.99
C ALA A 35 -10.21 -10.95 -2.31
N PRO A 36 -10.16 -9.65 -2.68
CA PRO A 36 -8.94 -9.00 -3.18
C PRO A 36 -7.78 -9.02 -2.17
N TRP A 37 -8.10 -8.98 -0.89
CA TRP A 37 -7.09 -8.96 0.18
C TRP A 37 -7.03 -10.27 0.97
N SER A 38 -7.48 -11.39 0.38
CA SER A 38 -7.21 -12.71 0.96
C SER A 38 -5.70 -13.00 0.96
N ALA A 39 -5.25 -13.88 1.86
CA ALA A 39 -3.84 -14.29 1.89
C ALA A 39 -3.37 -14.83 0.53
N ASN A 40 -4.20 -15.62 -0.16
CA ASN A 40 -3.88 -16.14 -1.49
C ASN A 40 -3.73 -15.03 -2.53
N SER A 41 -4.64 -14.05 -2.53
CA SER A 41 -4.58 -12.89 -3.41
C SER A 41 -3.32 -12.05 -3.18
N LEU A 42 -3.02 -11.76 -1.92
CA LEU A 42 -1.83 -10.99 -1.54
C LEU A 42 -0.54 -11.73 -1.92
N ASN A 43 -0.45 -13.03 -1.64
CA ASN A 43 0.70 -13.85 -2.00
C ASN A 43 0.89 -13.94 -3.51
N GLY A 44 -0.20 -14.14 -4.25
CA GLY A 44 -0.16 -14.22 -5.72
C GLY A 44 0.30 -12.90 -6.35
N LEU A 45 -0.19 -11.76 -5.84
CA LEU A 45 0.24 -10.45 -6.32
C LEU A 45 1.70 -10.14 -5.96
N GLU A 46 2.14 -10.46 -4.74
CA GLU A 46 3.54 -10.24 -4.33
C GLU A 46 4.48 -11.11 -5.16
N GLY A 47 4.16 -12.40 -5.31
CA GLY A 47 4.92 -13.33 -6.14
C GLY A 47 5.01 -12.86 -7.59
N GLY A 48 3.87 -12.50 -8.20
CA GLY A 48 3.85 -11.98 -9.57
C GLY A 48 4.65 -10.69 -9.74
N MET A 49 4.63 -9.80 -8.75
CA MET A 49 5.49 -8.60 -8.74
C MET A 49 6.98 -8.97 -8.68
N LEU A 50 7.37 -9.85 -7.76
CA LEU A 50 8.76 -10.27 -7.55
C LEU A 50 9.35 -11.11 -8.71
N GLU A 51 8.49 -11.77 -9.47
CA GLU A 51 8.85 -12.49 -10.70
C GLU A 51 9.02 -11.55 -11.90
N ARG A 52 8.16 -10.53 -12.01
CA ARG A 52 8.14 -9.61 -13.15
C ARG A 52 9.24 -8.54 -13.06
N TRP A 53 9.64 -8.15 -11.86
CA TRP A 53 10.65 -7.10 -11.64
C TRP A 53 11.74 -7.58 -10.67
N ALA A 54 13.01 -7.27 -11.00
CA ALA A 54 14.16 -7.72 -10.21
C ALA A 54 14.32 -6.90 -8.93
N SER A 55 14.03 -5.60 -9.00
CA SER A 55 14.16 -4.64 -7.90
C SER A 55 13.04 -3.60 -7.91
N LEU A 56 12.93 -2.84 -6.81
CA LEU A 56 11.99 -1.72 -6.71
C LEU A 56 12.25 -0.64 -7.77
N ASP A 57 13.51 -0.41 -8.14
CA ASP A 57 13.90 0.60 -9.14
C ASP A 57 13.44 0.25 -10.56
N ASP A 58 13.08 -1.02 -10.79
CA ASP A 58 12.55 -1.49 -12.07
C ASP A 58 11.02 -1.27 -12.20
N LEU A 59 10.33 -0.94 -11.11
CA LEU A 59 8.89 -0.71 -11.14
C LEU A 59 8.57 0.68 -11.72
N PRO A 60 7.65 0.78 -12.69
CA PRO A 60 7.13 2.07 -13.09
C PRO A 60 6.44 2.77 -11.91
N ASP A 61 6.67 4.08 -11.75
CA ASP A 61 6.09 4.91 -10.69
C ASP A 61 4.56 4.69 -10.53
N ALA A 62 3.85 4.60 -11.65
CA ALA A 62 2.41 4.37 -11.66
C ALA A 62 2.02 3.02 -11.03
N VAL A 63 2.84 1.98 -11.24
CA VAL A 63 2.63 0.64 -10.66
C VAL A 63 2.93 0.65 -9.17
N VAL A 64 3.98 1.36 -8.73
CA VAL A 64 4.27 1.57 -7.30
C VAL A 64 3.05 2.19 -6.61
N VAL A 65 2.54 3.29 -7.16
CA VAL A 65 1.37 3.99 -6.63
C VAL A 65 0.14 3.08 -6.61
N GLN A 66 -0.08 2.27 -7.65
CA GLN A 66 -1.19 1.32 -7.71
C GLN A 66 -1.12 0.29 -6.58
N TYR A 67 0.04 -0.36 -6.38
CA TYR A 67 0.19 -1.33 -5.29
C TYR A 67 0.05 -0.68 -3.91
N GLU A 68 0.65 0.49 -3.68
CA GLU A 68 0.49 1.19 -2.40
C GLU A 68 -0.99 1.53 -2.13
N MET A 69 -1.71 2.06 -3.12
CA MET A 69 -3.14 2.37 -3.00
C MET A 69 -3.94 1.10 -2.72
N PHE A 70 -3.67 0.02 -3.44
CA PHE A 70 -4.35 -1.26 -3.25
C PHE A 70 -4.11 -1.85 -1.84
N LEU A 71 -2.86 -1.88 -1.39
CA LEU A 71 -2.49 -2.44 -0.09
C LEU A 71 -3.03 -1.58 1.06
N GLY A 72 -2.83 -0.26 1.01
CA GLY A 72 -3.34 0.63 2.05
C GLY A 72 -4.87 0.66 2.12
N GLU A 73 -5.55 0.59 0.98
CA GLU A 73 -7.01 0.51 0.98
C GLU A 73 -7.53 -0.82 1.54
N GLY A 74 -6.80 -1.92 1.34
CA GLY A 74 -7.08 -3.20 1.99
C GLY A 74 -6.97 -3.13 3.50
N LEU A 75 -5.84 -2.60 3.99
CA LEU A 75 -5.60 -2.37 5.41
C LEU A 75 -6.72 -1.51 6.03
N ARG A 76 -7.05 -0.40 5.37
CA ARG A 76 -8.09 0.54 5.80
C ARG A 76 -9.48 -0.13 5.88
N ARG A 77 -9.89 -0.86 4.84
CA ARG A 77 -11.22 -1.48 4.75
C ARG A 77 -11.37 -2.68 5.69
N LEU A 78 -10.34 -3.49 5.89
CA LEU A 78 -10.42 -4.71 6.69
C LEU A 78 -10.24 -4.46 8.20
N PHE A 79 -9.39 -3.50 8.57
CA PHE A 79 -8.96 -3.32 9.96
C PHE A 79 -9.48 -2.02 10.59
N GLY A 80 -10.05 -1.12 9.79
CA GLY A 80 -10.65 0.12 10.26
C GLY A 80 -9.59 1.13 10.70
N GLY A 81 -9.20 2.00 9.77
CA GLY A 81 -8.28 3.11 10.00
C GLY A 81 -8.51 4.22 8.98
N SER A 82 -7.62 5.20 8.97
CA SER A 82 -7.64 6.35 8.06
C SER A 82 -6.30 6.50 7.36
N TRP A 83 -6.33 6.98 6.12
CA TRP A 83 -5.11 7.36 5.42
C TRP A 83 -4.45 8.52 6.17
N VAL A 84 -3.13 8.44 6.32
CA VAL A 84 -2.31 9.53 6.85
C VAL A 84 -1.12 9.77 5.97
N ARG A 85 -0.73 11.05 5.86
CA ARG A 85 0.52 11.45 5.25
C ARG A 85 1.62 11.42 6.30
N LEU A 86 2.72 10.75 6.00
CA LEU A 86 3.86 10.62 6.89
C LEU A 86 4.94 11.60 6.44
N GLU A 87 5.43 12.43 7.36
CA GLU A 87 6.56 13.31 7.11
C GLU A 87 7.86 12.51 6.97
N ALA A 88 8.82 13.01 6.18
CA ALA A 88 10.09 12.34 5.88
C ALA A 88 10.84 11.87 7.14
N SER A 89 10.76 12.68 8.20
CA SER A 89 11.41 12.43 9.49
C SER A 89 10.85 11.22 10.24
N LEU A 90 9.63 10.77 9.92
CA LEU A 90 9.01 9.57 10.47
C LEU A 90 9.32 8.32 9.64
N VAL A 91 9.96 8.47 8.49
CA VAL A 91 10.22 7.39 7.53
C VAL A 91 11.73 7.22 7.26
N GLU A 92 12.58 7.70 8.18
CA GLU A 92 14.03 7.50 8.13
C GLU A 92 14.36 6.00 8.00
N GLY A 93 14.89 5.62 6.84
CA GLY A 93 15.30 4.24 6.54
C GLY A 93 14.33 3.44 5.65
N ALA A 94 13.10 3.91 5.40
CA ALA A 94 12.28 3.33 4.33
C ALA A 94 12.61 4.06 3.02
N VAL A 95 12.97 3.30 1.98
CA VAL A 95 13.12 3.86 0.63
C VAL A 95 11.74 4.36 0.18
N LEU A 96 11.51 5.66 0.37
CA LEU A 96 10.29 6.33 -0.06
C LEU A 96 10.19 6.33 -1.58
N GLY A 97 8.98 6.07 -2.07
CA GLY A 97 8.62 5.79 -3.45
C GLY A 97 9.45 6.50 -4.53
N VAL A 98 9.87 5.72 -5.51
CA VAL A 98 10.48 6.20 -6.74
C VAL A 98 9.32 6.70 -7.62
N GLY A 99 9.17 8.03 -7.75
CA GLY A 99 8.39 8.63 -8.81
C GLY A 99 8.18 10.14 -8.76
N GLY A 100 8.13 10.77 -9.94
CA GLY A 100 8.39 12.20 -10.21
C GLY A 100 7.65 13.27 -9.35
N GLU A 101 8.34 14.41 -9.22
CA GLU A 101 8.04 15.69 -8.52
C GLU A 101 7.78 15.65 -6.99
N GLU A 102 7.39 14.51 -6.41
CA GLU A 102 7.32 14.31 -4.94
C GLU A 102 8.37 13.29 -4.42
N ARG A 103 9.48 13.13 -5.14
CA ARG A 103 10.62 12.35 -4.64
C ARG A 103 11.21 13.02 -3.39
N GLY A 104 10.90 12.47 -2.22
CA GLY A 104 11.83 12.50 -1.09
C GLY A 104 11.35 13.08 0.23
N SER A 105 10.07 13.39 0.44
CA SER A 105 9.68 13.97 1.74
C SER A 105 8.43 13.43 2.40
N THR A 106 7.60 12.61 1.75
CA THR A 106 6.41 12.07 2.44
C THR A 106 6.07 10.64 2.05
N GLY A 107 5.77 9.80 3.05
CA GLY A 107 5.23 8.46 2.88
C GLY A 107 3.72 8.43 3.14
N TRP A 108 3.11 7.26 2.93
CA TRP A 108 1.71 7.01 3.28
C TRP A 108 1.60 5.90 4.29
N GLY A 109 0.64 6.02 5.20
CA GLY A 109 0.31 5.00 6.18
C GLY A 109 -1.19 4.91 6.42
N ILE A 110 -1.58 3.85 7.12
CA ILE A 110 -2.91 3.72 7.71
C ILE A 110 -2.76 3.89 9.22
N ASP A 111 -3.34 4.96 9.74
CA ASP A 111 -3.46 5.20 11.17
C ASP A 111 -4.76 4.58 11.66
N TYR A 112 -4.65 3.64 12.59
CA TYR A 112 -5.80 2.99 13.20
C TYR A 112 -6.33 3.79 14.42
N GLY A 113 -5.72 4.92 14.75
CA GLY A 113 -5.91 5.60 16.02
C GLY A 113 -5.40 4.76 17.20
N ASP A 114 -5.72 5.20 18.42
CA ASP A 114 -5.32 4.55 19.68
C ASP A 114 -3.81 4.17 19.72
N ASP A 115 -3.45 3.25 20.61
CA ASP A 115 -2.12 2.67 20.73
C ASP A 115 -1.83 1.58 19.67
N ARG A 116 -2.66 1.49 18.60
CA ARG A 116 -2.51 0.47 17.53
C ARG A 116 -1.39 0.81 16.56
N GLY A 117 -0.94 2.07 16.56
CA GLY A 117 0.13 2.55 15.71
C GLY A 117 -0.30 2.74 14.26
N ILE A 118 0.70 2.91 13.40
CA ILE A 118 0.54 3.23 11.99
C ILE A 118 1.20 2.12 11.17
N ASP A 119 0.44 1.51 10.26
CA ASP A 119 1.04 0.67 9.22
C ASP A 119 1.59 1.57 8.10
N VAL A 120 2.90 1.56 7.92
CA VAL A 120 3.61 2.37 6.92
C VAL A 120 3.48 1.71 5.54
N VAL A 121 2.39 2.01 4.82
CA VAL A 121 2.08 1.47 3.50
C VAL A 121 3.23 1.63 2.50
N SER A 122 3.88 2.79 2.49
CA SER A 122 5.02 3.05 1.58
C SER A 122 6.25 2.16 1.83
N SER A 123 6.31 1.45 2.97
CA SER A 123 7.39 0.49 3.25
C SER A 123 7.10 -0.93 2.73
N LEU A 124 5.87 -1.23 2.32
CA LEU A 124 5.45 -2.60 2.00
C LEU A 124 6.11 -3.14 0.72
N LEU A 125 6.29 -2.30 -0.30
CA LEU A 125 6.98 -2.69 -1.54
C LEU A 125 8.49 -2.84 -1.33
N PRO A 126 9.22 -1.84 -0.77
CA PRO A 126 10.63 -1.99 -0.46
C PRO A 126 10.93 -3.24 0.38
N THR A 127 10.09 -3.52 1.39
CA THR A 127 10.28 -4.67 2.27
C THR A 127 10.01 -5.99 1.56
N ALA A 128 8.98 -6.06 0.70
CA ALA A 128 8.74 -7.23 -0.13
C ALA A 128 9.93 -7.54 -1.06
N PHE A 129 10.51 -6.51 -1.70
CA PHE A 129 11.72 -6.68 -2.51
C PHE A 129 12.96 -7.07 -1.71
N HIS A 130 13.07 -6.60 -0.47
CA HIS A 130 14.17 -6.95 0.42
C HIS A 130 14.08 -8.42 0.88
N LEU A 131 12.91 -8.84 1.33
CA LEU A 131 12.69 -10.17 1.90
C LEU A 131 12.50 -11.25 0.83
N ARG A 132 11.94 -10.88 -0.33
CA ARG A 132 11.64 -11.77 -1.47
C ARG A 132 10.87 -13.05 -1.08
N THR A 133 10.00 -12.97 -0.09
CA THR A 133 9.26 -14.13 0.42
C THR A 133 8.06 -14.52 -0.44
N GLY A 134 7.43 -13.54 -1.12
CA GLY A 134 6.15 -13.75 -1.80
C GLY A 134 4.97 -13.86 -0.82
N THR A 135 5.18 -13.62 0.47
CA THR A 135 4.16 -13.73 1.53
C THR A 135 4.24 -12.61 2.56
N TRP A 136 5.06 -11.58 2.31
CA TRP A 136 5.25 -10.46 3.22
C TRP A 136 3.95 -9.67 3.42
N TRP A 137 3.21 -9.42 2.33
CA TRP A 137 1.97 -8.64 2.39
C TRP A 137 0.88 -9.37 3.17
N SER A 138 0.66 -10.66 2.94
CA SER A 138 -0.31 -11.44 3.73
C SER A 138 0.09 -11.51 5.19
N SER A 139 1.37 -11.72 5.49
CA SER A 139 1.90 -11.74 6.86
C SER A 139 1.66 -10.40 7.57
N THR A 140 1.83 -9.28 6.86
CA THR A 140 1.52 -7.95 7.40
C THR A 140 0.03 -7.83 7.74
N PHE A 141 -0.86 -8.23 6.82
CA PHE A 141 -2.30 -8.20 7.05
C PHE A 141 -2.72 -9.10 8.22
N GLU A 142 -2.08 -10.26 8.38
CA GLU A 142 -2.32 -11.16 9.52
C GLU A 142 -1.85 -10.54 10.85
N VAL A 143 -0.68 -9.90 10.87
CA VAL A 143 -0.19 -9.18 12.05
C VAL A 143 -1.14 -8.05 12.43
N THR A 144 -1.55 -7.21 11.47
CA THR A 144 -2.52 -6.13 11.71
C THR A 144 -3.86 -6.69 12.21
N ALA A 145 -4.33 -7.82 11.66
CA ALA A 145 -5.55 -8.47 12.13
C ALA A 145 -5.47 -8.94 13.59
N SER A 146 -4.28 -9.28 14.07
CA SER A 146 -4.03 -9.75 15.45
C SER A 146 -3.99 -8.63 16.49
N LEU A 147 -3.90 -7.35 16.06
CA LEU A 147 -3.90 -6.22 16.97
C LEU A 147 -5.27 -6.08 17.65
N PRO A 148 -5.33 -5.91 18.98
CA PRO A 148 -6.58 -5.82 19.70
C PRO A 148 -7.47 -4.68 19.18
N ARG A 149 -8.69 -5.01 18.72
CA ARG A 149 -9.73 -4.02 18.43
C ARG A 149 -10.46 -3.70 19.74
N ARG A 150 -10.30 -2.50 20.30
CA ARG A 150 -11.20 -2.06 21.37
C ARG A 150 -12.49 -1.54 20.72
N GLY A 151 -13.58 -2.26 20.98
CA GLY A 151 -14.93 -1.91 20.52
C GLY A 151 -15.59 -0.85 21.39
#